data_AF-A0A1F7URM4-F1
#
_entry.id   AF-A0A1F7URM4-F1
#
_cell.length_a   1.000
_cell.length_b   1.000
_cell.length_c   1.000
_cell.angle_alpha   90.00
_cell.angle_beta   90.00
_cell.angle_gamma   90.00
#
_symmetry.space_group_name_H-M   'P 1'
#
loop_
_entity.id
_entity.type
_entity.pdbx_description
1 polymer ?
#
loop_
_entity_poly.entity_id
_entity_poly.type
_entity_poly.pdbx_seq_one_letter_code
_entity_poly.pdbx_strand_id
1 'polypeptide(L)' 'MADKSYVVDTSAIGAWFIQDEFSPGAERLRDAISAGQVQMYCPDFLLLELANLLIFKRIDRLNV' A
#
# COMPACT_ATOMS: atom_id res chain seq x y z
N MET A 1 9.90 -1.29 20.50
CA MET A 1 9.80 -2.52 19.69
C MET A 1 8.45 -2.50 19.03
N ALA A 2 8.31 -3.01 17.81
CA ALA A 2 7.01 -3.10 17.17
C ALA A 2 6.19 -4.20 17.87
N ASP A 3 4.99 -3.86 18.33
CA ASP A 3 4.14 -4.79 19.11
C ASP A 3 3.25 -5.67 18.22
N LYS A 4 3.19 -5.36 16.92
CA LYS A 4 2.31 -6.03 15.95
C LYS A 4 3.02 -6.21 14.60
N SER A 5 2.68 -7.31 13.95
CA SER A 5 3.20 -7.70 12.63
C SER A 5 2.05 -7.93 11.67
N TYR A 6 2.19 -7.44 10.43
CA TYR A 6 1.20 -7.63 9.37
C TYR A 6 1.87 -8.16 8.11
N VAL A 7 1.19 -9.09 7.43
CA VAL A 7 1.46 -9.37 6.02
C VAL A 7 0.61 -8.41 5.22
N VAL A 8 1.23 -7.59 4.39
CA VAL A 8 0.53 -6.61 3.56
C VAL A 8 0.30 -7.15 2.15
N ASP A 9 -0.89 -6.88 1.64
CA ASP A 9 -1.26 -7.11 0.26
C ASP A 9 -0.97 -5.86 -0.59
N THR A 10 -0.76 -6.05 -1.88
CA THR A 10 -0.50 -4.96 -2.83
C THR A 10 -1.61 -3.92 -2.84
N SER A 11 -2.88 -4.32 -2.72
CA SER A 11 -4.01 -3.38 -2.71
C SER A 11 -3.97 -2.41 -1.53
N ALA A 12 -3.57 -2.89 -0.35
CA ALA A 12 -3.45 -2.08 0.86
C ALA A 12 -2.33 -1.03 0.73
N ILE A 13 -1.23 -1.36 0.07
CA ILE A 13 -0.13 -0.41 -0.23
C ILE A 13 -0.52 0.54 -1.36
N GLY A 14 -1.25 0.06 -2.37
CA GLY A 14 -1.74 0.87 -3.49
C GLY A 14 -2.58 2.07 -3.03
N ALA A 15 -3.41 1.87 -2.00
CA ALA A 15 -4.21 2.92 -1.38
C ALA A 15 -3.39 4.04 -0.68
N TRP A 16 -2.06 3.88 -0.54
CA TRP A 16 -1.18 4.98 -0.10
C TRP A 16 -0.96 6.04 -1.19
N PHE A 17 -1.12 5.63 -2.45
CA PHE A 17 -0.82 6.45 -3.62
C PHE A 17 -2.08 6.81 -4.41
N ILE A 18 -3.10 5.96 -4.37
CA ILE A 18 -4.35 6.12 -5.09
C ILE A 18 -5.45 6.39 -4.07
N GLN A 19 -5.93 7.64 -4.03
CA GLN A 19 -7.00 8.05 -3.13
C GLN A 19 -8.33 7.37 -3.51
N ASP A 20 -8.91 6.67 -2.54
CA ASP A 20 -10.17 5.92 -2.58
C ASP A 20 -10.80 5.81 -1.17
N GLU A 21 -11.92 5.08 -1.05
CA GLU A 21 -12.64 4.92 0.23
C GLU A 21 -11.84 4.15 1.30
N PHE A 22 -10.82 3.38 0.91
CA PHE A 22 -9.99 2.57 1.80
C PHE A 22 -8.72 3.31 2.27
N SER A 23 -8.40 4.42 1.62
CA SER A 23 -7.21 5.25 1.88
C SER A 23 -7.02 5.64 3.35
N PRO A 24 -8.05 6.01 4.14
CA PRO A 24 -7.85 6.36 5.56
C PRO A 24 -7.36 5.18 6.43
N GLY A 25 -7.70 3.94 6.07
CA GLY A 25 -7.17 2.75 6.74
C GLY A 25 -5.72 2.49 6.36
N ALA A 26 -5.43 2.60 5.07
CA ALA A 26 -4.11 2.36 4.51
C ALA A 26 -3.09 3.41 4.98
N GLU A 27 -3.46 4.69 5.04
CA GLU A 27 -2.62 5.78 5.54
C GLU A 27 -2.25 5.58 7.02
N ARG A 28 -3.19 5.16 7.87
CA ARG A 28 -2.88 4.84 9.28
C ARG A 28 -1.88 3.70 9.41
N LEU A 29 -1.99 2.68 8.56
CA LEU A 29 -1.03 1.58 8.53
C LEU A 29 0.36 2.06 8.07
N ARG A 30 0.42 2.88 7.01
CA ARG A 30 1.65 3.51 6.52
C ARG A 30 2.37 4.30 7.62
N ASP A 31 1.62 5.12 8.33
CA ASP A 31 2.15 6.01 9.37
C ASP A 31 2.67 5.18 10.56
N ALA A 32 1.96 4.13 10.96
CA ALA A 32 2.40 3.21 12.01
C ALA A 32 3.67 2.43 11.63
N ILE A 33 3.80 2.02 10.36
CA ILE A 33 5.01 1.39 9.82
C ILE A 33 6.18 2.39 9.84
N SER A 34 5.95 3.61 9.35
CA SER A 34 6.97 4.67 9.28
C SER A 34 7.46 5.09 10.68
N ALA A 35 6.57 5.05 11.66
CA ALA A 35 6.88 5.31 13.07
C ALA A 35 7.56 4.11 13.80
N GLY A 36 7.75 2.97 13.13
CA GLY A 36 8.33 1.77 13.72
C GLY A 36 7.43 1.08 14.76
N GLN A 37 6.13 1.41 14.79
CA GLN A 37 5.15 0.82 15.70
C GLN A 37 4.69 -0.57 15.24
N VAL A 38 4.82 -0.84 13.94
CA VAL A 38 4.35 -2.05 13.27
C VAL A 38 5.44 -2.59 12.37
N GLN A 39 5.60 -3.91 12.36
CA GLN A 39 6.48 -4.60 11.42
C GLN A 39 5.68 -5.11 10.22
N MET A 40 6.24 -4.94 9.03
CA MET A 40 5.61 -5.29 7.77
C MET A 40 6.34 -6.45 7.10
N TYR A 41 5.58 -7.43 6.64
CA TYR A 41 6.05 -8.52 5.79
C TYR A 41 5.30 -8.47 4.46
N CYS A 42 5.97 -8.82 3.38
CA CYS A 42 5.35 -8.90 2.07
C CYS A 42 5.99 -10.02 1.23
N PRO A 43 5.26 -10.59 0.26
CA PRO A 43 5.86 -11.43 -0.76
C PRO A 43 6.85 -10.62 -1.62
N ASP A 44 7.88 -11.27 -2.16
CA ASP A 44 8.87 -10.64 -3.05
C ASP A 44 8.21 -9.96 -4.28
N PHE A 45 7.06 -10.49 -4.71
CA PHE A 45 6.29 -9.98 -5.85
C PHE A 45 5.51 -8.69 -5.57
N LEU A 46 5.39 -8.24 -4.32
CA LEU A 46 4.58 -7.06 -3.98
C LEU A 46 5.02 -5.81 -4.73
N LEU A 47 6.34 -5.60 -4.88
CA LEU A 47 6.85 -4.42 -5.61
C LEU A 47 6.50 -4.47 -7.10
N LEU A 48 6.49 -5.65 -7.71
CA LEU A 48 6.09 -5.84 -9.11
C LEU A 48 4.60 -5.56 -9.30
N GLU A 49 3.76 -6.12 -8.43
CA GLU A 49 2.32 -5.91 -8.48
C GLU A 49 1.95 -4.44 -8.21
N LEU A 50 2.62 -3.79 -7.27
CA LEU A 50 2.44 -2.37 -6.98
C LEU A 50 2.83 -1.51 -8.19
N ALA A 51 3.97 -1.79 -8.82
CA ALA A 51 4.40 -1.08 -10.02
C ALA A 51 3.36 -1.22 -11.15
N ASN A 52 2.87 -2.43 -11.40
CA ASN A 52 1.81 -2.69 -12.37
C ASN A 52 0.54 -1.90 -12.03
N LEU A 53 0.07 -1.96 -10.79
CA LEU A 53 -1.12 -1.25 -10.32
C LEU A 53 -1.01 0.26 -10.59
N LEU A 54 0.11 0.88 -10.24
CA LEU A 54 0.34 2.32 -10.42
C LEU A 54 0.42 2.72 -11.90
N ILE A 55 1.04 1.89 -12.74
CA ILE A 55 1.10 2.11 -14.19
C ILE A 55 -0.30 2.05 -14.80
N PHE A 56 -1.06 1.00 -14.52
CA PHE A 56 -2.40 0.82 -15.11
C PHE A 56 -3.40 1.86 -14.59
N LYS A 57 -3.35 2.25 -13.31
CA LYS A 57 -4.20 3.33 -12.78
C LYS A 57 -3.87 4.70 -13.36
N ARG A 58 -2.62 4.96 -13.72
CA ARG A 58 -2.24 6.16 -14.49
C ARG A 58 -2.84 6.13 -15.90
N ILE A 59 -2.89 4.96 -16.54
CA ILE A 59 -3.48 4.78 -17.87
C ILE A 59 -4.99 5.02 -17.82
N ASP A 60 -5.70 4.48 -16.81
CA ASP A 60 -7.14 4.72 -16.65
C ASP A 60 -7.49 6.20 -16.52
N ARG A 61 -6.67 7.00 -15.82
CA ARG A 61 -6.88 8.45 -15.69
C ARG A 61 -6.60 9.26 -16.96
N LEU A 62 -5.88 8.71 -17.93
CA LEU A 62 -5.56 9.37 -19.20
C LEU A 62 -6.57 9.03 -20.32
N ASN A 63 -7.40 8.01 -20.11
CA ASN A 63 -8.42 7.56 -21.05
C ASN A 63 -9.84 8.06 -20.69
N VAL A 64 -9.95 9.02 -19.76
CA VAL A 64 -11.19 9.70 -19.35
C VAL A 64 -11.14 11.16 -19.77
#